data_AF-A0A023DXU8-F1
#
_entry.id   AF-A0A023DXU8-F1
#
_cell.length_a   1.000
_cell.length_b   1.000
_cell.length_c   1.000
_cell.angle_alpha   90.00
_cell.angle_beta   90.00
_cell.angle_gamma   90.00
#
_symmetry.space_group_name_H-M   'P 1'
#
loop_
_entity.id
_entity.type
_entity.pdbx_description
1 polymer ?
#
loop_
_entity_poly.entity_id
_entity_poly.type
_entity_poly.pdbx_seq_one_letter_code
_entity_poly.pdbx_strand_id
1 'polypeptide(L)' 'MLDHQENSHTQARISLLSQFKEIFGVDKILSFSADREFVGKDWITYLCDLFV' A
#
# COMPACT_ATOMS: atom_id res chain seq x y z
N MET A 1 -0.71 1.88 -22.48
CA MET A 1 -1.22 1.03 -21.38
C MET A 1 0.03 0.61 -20.62
N LEU A 2 0.18 0.99 -19.35
CA LEU A 2 1.33 0.53 -18.57
C LEU A 2 1.28 -1.00 -18.55
N ASP A 3 2.41 -1.69 -18.61
CA ASP A 3 2.43 -3.16 -18.52
C ASP A 3 1.88 -3.57 -17.14
N HIS A 4 0.58 -3.87 -17.10
CA HIS A 4 -0.25 -3.78 -15.91
C HIS A 4 -0.25 -5.04 -15.04
N GLN A 5 0.54 -6.07 -15.38
CA GLN A 5 0.48 -7.35 -14.66
C GLN A 5 1.21 -7.29 -13.30
N GLU A 6 2.32 -6.56 -13.20
CA GLU A 6 3.15 -6.57 -11.98
C GLU A 6 2.74 -5.52 -10.93
N ASN A 7 2.01 -4.48 -11.33
CA ASN A 7 1.67 -3.35 -10.46
C ASN A 7 0.59 -3.68 -9.41
N SER A 8 -0.09 -4.83 -9.55
CA SER A 8 -1.18 -5.24 -8.67
C SER A 8 -0.75 -6.24 -7.59
N HIS A 9 0.49 -6.73 -7.62
CA HIS A 9 0.98 -7.65 -6.58
C HIS A 9 1.15 -6.94 -5.24
N THR A 10 0.96 -7.68 -4.15
CA THR A 10 1.06 -7.15 -2.77
C THR A 10 2.39 -6.44 -2.53
N GLN A 11 3.49 -6.95 -3.07
CA GLN A 11 4.81 -6.33 -2.93
C GLN A 11 4.92 -4.96 -3.62
N ALA A 12 4.33 -4.81 -4.82
CA ALA A 12 4.31 -3.53 -5.54
C ALA A 12 3.51 -2.48 -4.76
N ARG A 13 2.37 -2.88 -4.17
CA ARG A 13 1.53 -2.03 -3.33
C ARG A 13 2.23 -1.58 -2.05
N ILE A 14 2.93 -2.50 -1.37
CA ILE A 14 3.77 -2.21 -0.21
C ILE A 14 4.89 -1.22 -0.57
N SER A 15 5.60 -1.47 -1.68
CA SER A 15 6.68 -0.59 -2.14
C SER A 15 6.19 0.84 -2.40
N LEU A 16 5.03 0.99 -3.06
CA LEU A 16 4.44 2.29 -3.34
C LEU A 16 4.06 3.05 -2.06
N LEU A 17 3.43 2.38 -1.09
CA LEU A 17 3.07 3.01 0.18
C LEU A 17 4.30 3.36 1.03
N SER A 18 5.34 2.53 0.99
CA SER A 18 6.61 2.83 1.67
C SER A 18 7.29 4.06 1.07
N GLN A 19 7.32 4.19 -0.27
CA GLN A 19 7.81 5.40 -0.94
C GLN A 19 6.98 6.64 -0.57
N PHE A 20 5.65 6.50 -0.52
CA PHE A 20 4.78 7.59 -0.09
C PHE A 20 5.11 8.03 1.35
N LYS A 21 5.26 7.08 2.27
CA LYS A 21 5.65 7.34 3.67
C LYS A 21 6.98 8.08 3.75
N GLU A 22 7.99 7.66 2.99
CA GLU A 22 9.32 8.27 2.99
C GLU A 22 9.31 9.71 2.46
N ILE A 23 8.51 9.97 1.41
CA ILE A 23 8.48 11.29 0.76
C ILE A 23 7.58 12.27 1.50
N PHE A 24 6.40 11.82 1.95
CA PHE A 24 5.34 12.71 2.46
C PHE A 24 5.06 12.55 3.95
N GLY A 25 5.34 11.40 4.54
CA GLY A 25 4.90 11.03 5.89
C GLY A 25 3.49 10.44 5.92
N VAL A 26 3.27 9.48 6.82
CA VAL A 26 1.96 8.82 7.02
C VAL A 26 0.91 9.76 7.60
N ASP A 27 1.31 10.83 8.29
CA ASP A 27 0.43 11.87 8.85
C ASP A 27 -0.33 12.66 7.77
N LYS A 28 0.12 12.56 6.51
CA LYS A 28 -0.56 13.16 5.35
C LYS A 28 -1.68 12.29 4.77
N ILE A 29 -1.83 11.05 5.26
CA ILE A 29 -2.92 10.16 4.84
C ILE A 29 -4.10 10.38 5.79
N LEU A 30 -5.10 11.15 5.34
CA LEU A 30 -6.35 11.33 6.10
C LEU A 30 -7.21 10.05 6.09
N SER A 31 -7.24 9.35 4.97
CA SER A 31 -7.98 8.10 4.79
C SER A 31 -7.32 7.25 3.71
N PHE A 32 -7.23 5.93 3.94
CA PHE A 32 -6.76 4.97 2.96
C PHE A 32 -7.91 4.01 2.60
N SER A 33 -8.15 3.81 1.31
CA SER A 33 -9.21 2.94 0.78
C SER A 33 -8.65 2.06 -0.32
N ALA A 34 -9.19 0.85 -0.45
CA ALA A 34 -8.77 -0.12 -1.45
C ALA A 34 -9.93 -1.05 -1.85
N ASP A 35 -9.84 -1.67 -3.02
CA ASP A 35 -10.85 -2.62 -3.52
C ASP A 35 -10.73 -4.00 -2.81
N ARG A 36 -11.69 -4.90 -3.03
CA ARG A 36 -11.81 -6.25 -2.46
C ARG A 36 -10.63 -7.18 -2.77
N GLU A 37 -9.80 -6.84 -3.76
CA GLU A 37 -8.58 -7.57 -4.10
C GLU A 37 -7.39 -7.23 -3.17
N PHE A 38 -7.57 -6.31 -2.23
CA PHE A 38 -6.57 -5.87 -1.26
C PHE A 38 -6.76 -6.60 0.06
N VAL A 39 -6.64 -7.92 0.00
CA VAL A 39 -6.80 -8.86 1.12
C VAL A 39 -5.53 -9.69 1.31
N GLY A 40 -5.40 -10.33 2.47
CA GLY A 40 -4.28 -11.23 2.77
C GLY A 40 -3.47 -10.79 3.99
N LYS A 41 -2.90 -11.77 4.69
CA LYS A 41 -2.21 -11.55 5.96
C LYS A 41 -1.08 -10.53 5.85
N ASP A 42 -0.23 -10.65 4.84
CA ASP A 42 0.94 -9.79 4.67
C ASP A 42 0.54 -8.34 4.41
N TRP A 43 -0.50 -8.13 3.59
CA TRP A 43 -1.04 -6.81 3.29
C TRP A 43 -1.65 -6.14 4.53
N ILE A 44 -2.50 -6.86 5.27
CA ILE A 44 -3.14 -6.32 6.47
C ILE A 44 -2.11 -6.06 7.57
N THR A 45 -1.13 -6.95 7.74
CA THR A 45 -0.03 -6.77 8.70
C THR A 45 0.75 -5.51 8.38
N TYR A 46 1.13 -5.31 7.10
CA TYR A 46 1.80 -4.10 6.66
C TYR A 46 0.98 -2.83 6.95
N LEU A 47 -0.32 -2.83 6.67
CA LEU A 47 -1.18 -1.67 6.95
C LEU A 47 -1.27 -1.38 8.46
N CYS A 48 -1.37 -2.41 9.29
CA CYS A 48 -1.34 -2.22 10.75
C CYS A 48 -0.02 -1.59 11.20
N ASP A 49 1.11 -2.08 10.70
CA ASP A 49 2.45 -1.55 11.05
C ASP A 49 2.69 -0.14 10.48
N LEU A 50 2.00 0.23 9.39
CA LEU A 50 2.17 1.53 8.74
C LEU A 50 1.57 2.68 9.55
N PHE A 51 0.44 2.43 10.22
CA PHE A 51 -0.36 3.45 10.93
C PHE A 51 -0.23 3.42 12.46
N VAL A 52 0.65 2.58 13.00
CA VAL A 52 1.05 2.57 14.42
C VAL A 52 2.31 3.41 14.61
#